data_AF-A0A9N9P9E6-F1
#
_entry.id   AF-A0A9N9P9E6-F1
#
_cell.length_a   1.000
_cell.length_b   1.000
_cell.length_c   1.000
_cell.angle_alpha   90.00
_cell.angle_beta   90.00
_cell.angle_gamma   90.00
#
_symmetry.space_group_name_H-M   'P 1'
#
loop_
_entity.id
_entity.type
_entity.pdbx_description
1 polymer ?
#
loop_
_entity_poly.entity_id
_entity_poly.type
_entity_poly.pdbx_seq_one_letter_code
_entity_poly.pdbx_strand_id
1 'polypeptide(L)'
;NFFYGHSFKPEPRGGHMATLVNDKIYFLGGSLPIPKDSPAWNLTHQYNLSDEVFYLDLSTSFTVDLPPFTDLSAKSRMPFGSEKGTTVLGDNGQRIYLVGGVQQNMTTFNYNASDSILWLYSINSPKWSTSGAGTQGTILL
;
A
#
# COMPACT_ATOMS: atom_id res chain seq x y z
N ASN A 1 -3.05 29.96 18.86
CA ASN A 1 -2.40 29.99 17.54
C ASN A 1 -2.27 28.58 17.02
N PHE A 2 -2.99 28.29 15.95
CA PHE A 2 -3.19 26.94 15.38
C PHE A 2 -1.87 26.36 14.86
N PHE A 3 -1.62 25.09 15.17
CA PHE A 3 -0.47 24.32 14.72
C PHE A 3 -0.53 24.14 13.21
N TYR A 4 0.52 24.57 12.50
CA TYR A 4 0.79 24.15 11.12
C TYR A 4 1.10 22.64 11.13
N GLY A 5 0.06 21.81 11.02
CA GLY A 5 0.20 20.37 10.85
C GLY A 5 0.55 20.09 9.40
N HIS A 6 1.77 19.62 9.15
CA HIS A 6 2.23 19.19 7.83
C HIS A 6 1.23 18.21 7.20
N SER A 7 0.62 18.58 6.07
CA SER A 7 -0.09 17.61 5.22
C SER A 7 0.96 16.69 4.61
N PHE A 8 0.84 15.39 4.81
CA PHE A 8 1.66 14.43 4.10
C PHE A 8 1.49 14.63 2.59
N LYS A 9 2.58 14.58 1.81
CA LYS A 9 2.53 14.66 0.36
C LYS A 9 3.12 13.36 -0.22
N PRO A 10 2.28 12.46 -0.77
CA PRO A 10 2.79 11.22 -1.33
C PRO A 10 3.67 11.50 -2.55
N GLU A 11 4.75 10.73 -2.69
CA GLU A 11 5.60 10.75 -3.88
C GLU A 11 4.86 10.22 -5.12
N PRO A 12 5.24 10.66 -6.34
CA PRO A 12 4.74 10.08 -7.59
C PRO A 12 4.92 8.56 -7.61
N ARG A 13 3.89 7.83 -8.00
CA ARG A 13 3.91 6.36 -7.99
C ARG A 13 3.04 5.73 -9.06
N GLY A 14 3.48 4.59 -9.60
CA GLY A 14 2.71 3.74 -10.51
C GLY A 14 2.25 2.45 -9.84
N GLY A 15 1.18 1.81 -10.33
CA GLY A 15 0.79 0.48 -9.86
C GLY A 15 0.38 0.38 -8.38
N HIS A 16 0.10 1.51 -7.72
CA HIS A 16 -0.40 1.49 -6.35
C HIS A 16 -1.81 0.86 -6.31
N MET A 17 -2.16 0.30 -5.17
CA MET A 17 -3.51 -0.21 -4.92
C MET A 17 -4.30 0.84 -4.17
N ALA A 18 -5.62 0.86 -4.39
CA ALA A 18 -6.50 1.80 -3.71
C ALA A 18 -7.84 1.17 -3.33
N THR A 19 -8.35 1.51 -2.14
CA THR A 19 -9.67 1.07 -1.68
C THR A 19 -10.37 2.19 -0.94
N LEU A 20 -11.60 2.49 -1.36
CA LEU A 20 -12.49 3.41 -0.65
C LEU A 20 -13.09 2.71 0.57
N VAL A 21 -12.98 3.35 1.74
CA VAL A 21 -13.53 2.92 3.01
C VAL A 21 -14.22 4.11 3.65
N ASN A 22 -15.56 4.10 3.68
CA ASN A 22 -16.35 5.28 4.05
C ASN A 22 -15.87 6.49 3.23
N ASP A 23 -15.47 7.57 3.91
CA ASP A 23 -14.96 8.80 3.29
C ASP A 23 -13.42 8.81 3.18
N LYS A 24 -12.74 7.65 3.11
CA LYS A 24 -11.27 7.61 3.00
C LYS A 24 -10.84 6.70 1.86
N ILE A 25 -10.03 7.20 0.94
CA ILE A 25 -9.35 6.36 -0.05
C ILE A 25 -8.00 5.95 0.53
N TYR A 26 -7.85 4.69 0.89
CA TYR A 26 -6.58 4.11 1.31
C TYR A 26 -5.75 3.78 0.08
N PHE A 27 -4.47 4.16 0.10
CA PHE A 27 -3.46 3.86 -0.90
C PHE A 27 -2.41 2.94 -0.29
N LEU A 28 -2.04 1.92 -1.04
CA LEU A 28 -1.12 0.87 -0.59
C LEU A 28 -0.05 0.64 -1.64
N GLY A 29 1.21 0.78 -1.22
CA GLY A 29 2.39 0.54 -2.03
C GLY A 29 2.47 1.38 -3.31
N GLY A 30 2.80 0.69 -4.40
CA GLY A 30 3.15 1.23 -5.71
C GLY A 30 4.65 1.27 -5.95
N SER A 31 5.02 1.52 -7.20
CA SER A 31 6.40 1.72 -7.64
C SER A 31 6.77 3.19 -7.60
N LEU A 32 7.77 3.52 -6.78
CA LEU A 32 8.35 4.86 -6.64
C LEU A 32 9.53 5.01 -7.61
N PRO A 33 9.59 6.10 -8.40
CA PRO A 33 10.72 6.36 -9.27
C PRO A 33 11.98 6.58 -8.44
N ILE A 34 13.07 5.93 -8.81
CA ILE A 34 14.37 6.16 -8.20
C ILE A 34 14.99 7.37 -8.90
N PRO A 35 15.48 8.38 -8.15
CA PRO A 35 16.22 9.50 -8.73
C PRO A 35 17.43 9.00 -9.55
N LYS A 36 17.66 9.58 -10.73
CA LYS A 36 18.74 9.13 -11.64
C LYS A 36 20.15 9.28 -11.06
N ASP A 37 20.32 10.18 -10.11
CA ASP A 37 21.54 10.45 -9.35
C ASP A 37 21.70 9.52 -8.13
N SER A 38 20.70 8.68 -7.82
CA SER A 38 20.80 7.67 -6.78
C SER A 38 21.73 6.53 -7.20
N PRO A 39 22.61 6.03 -6.31
CA PRO A 39 23.43 4.85 -6.60
C PRO A 39 22.60 3.57 -6.78
N ALA A 40 21.34 3.56 -6.33
CA ALA A 40 20.42 2.46 -6.56
C ALA A 40 19.84 2.45 -7.98
N TRP A 41 19.93 3.56 -8.71
CA TRP A 41 19.37 3.68 -10.06
C TRP A 41 20.27 2.98 -11.08
N ASN A 42 19.66 2.20 -11.97
CA ASN A 42 20.30 1.75 -13.21
C ASN A 42 19.26 1.49 -14.31
N LEU A 43 19.72 1.20 -15.53
CA LEU A 43 18.84 1.02 -16.70
C LEU A 43 17.77 -0.06 -16.49
N THR A 44 18.05 -1.08 -15.69
CA THR A 44 17.14 -2.20 -15.39
C THR A 44 16.45 -2.06 -14.02
N HIS A 45 16.79 -1.06 -13.22
CA HIS A 45 16.28 -0.82 -11.88
C HIS A 45 15.97 0.67 -11.69
N GLN A 46 14.79 1.07 -12.16
CA GLN A 46 14.36 2.47 -12.19
C GLN A 46 13.31 2.80 -11.12
N TYR A 47 12.78 1.78 -10.44
CA TYR A 47 11.71 1.92 -9.46
C TYR A 47 11.95 1.02 -8.26
N ASN A 48 11.53 1.48 -7.07
CA ASN A 48 11.44 0.66 -5.87
C ASN A 48 9.98 0.40 -5.53
N LEU A 49 9.67 -0.80 -5.03
CA LEU A 49 8.34 -1.07 -4.52
C LEU A 49 8.18 -0.45 -3.14
N SER A 50 7.10 0.28 -2.94
CA SER A 50 6.75 0.94 -1.69
C SER A 50 5.98 0.00 -0.78
N ASP A 51 6.28 0.09 0.52
CA ASP A 51 5.53 -0.54 1.62
C ASP A 51 4.58 0.44 2.33
N GLU A 52 4.46 1.66 1.80
CA GLU A 52 3.71 2.74 2.44
C GLU A 52 2.20 2.47 2.42
N VAL A 53 1.56 2.94 3.48
CA VAL A 53 0.10 2.97 3.61
C VAL A 53 -0.29 4.38 4.01
N PHE A 54 -1.19 4.99 3.27
CA PHE A 54 -1.70 6.33 3.55
C PHE A 54 -3.13 6.44 3.05
N TYR A 55 -3.86 7.50 3.42
CA TYR A 55 -5.18 7.75 2.87
C TYR A 55 -5.40 9.21 2.50
N LEU A 56 -6.34 9.44 1.58
CA LEU A 56 -6.96 10.74 1.32
C LEU A 56 -8.31 10.81 2.05
N ASP A 57 -8.50 11.82 2.90
CA ASP A 57 -9.78 12.04 3.59
C ASP A 57 -10.75 12.86 2.73
N LEU A 58 -11.93 12.31 2.45
CA LEU A 58 -13.00 12.92 1.67
C LEU A 58 -14.15 13.43 2.55
N SER A 59 -14.05 13.32 3.88
CA SER A 59 -15.13 13.72 4.81
C SER A 59 -15.42 15.22 4.83
N THR A 60 -14.50 16.03 4.31
CA THR A 60 -14.65 17.48 4.16
C THR A 60 -14.15 17.93 2.78
N SER A 61 -14.71 19.00 2.26
CA SER A 61 -14.23 19.58 1.00
C SER A 61 -12.82 20.16 1.15
N PHE A 62 -11.98 19.99 0.14
CA PHE A 62 -10.61 20.51 0.09
C PHE A 62 -10.28 21.08 -1.29
N THR A 63 -9.24 21.90 -1.37
CA THR A 63 -8.70 22.40 -2.64
C THR A 63 -7.59 21.47 -3.14
N VAL A 64 -7.36 21.47 -4.46
CA VAL A 64 -6.31 20.65 -5.08
C VAL A 64 -4.90 20.97 -4.59
N ASP A 65 -4.69 22.17 -4.03
CA ASP A 65 -3.40 22.61 -3.50
C ASP A 65 -3.08 22.03 -2.11
N LEU A 66 -4.11 21.62 -1.35
CA LEU A 66 -3.97 21.09 0.00
C LEU A 66 -4.86 19.86 0.23
N PRO A 67 -4.61 18.75 -0.51
CA PRO A 67 -5.34 17.52 -0.29
C PRO A 67 -5.04 16.94 1.11
N PRO A 68 -6.05 16.50 1.88
CA PRO A 68 -5.91 16.02 3.25
C PRO A 68 -5.39 14.57 3.28
N PHE A 69 -4.15 14.36 2.85
CA PHE A 69 -3.51 13.07 2.98
C PHE A 69 -2.97 12.85 4.40
N THR A 70 -3.09 11.61 4.88
CA THR A 70 -2.50 11.15 6.15
C THR A 70 -1.64 9.92 5.91
N ASP A 71 -0.38 10.00 6.33
CA ASP A 71 0.53 8.85 6.33
C ASP A 71 0.26 7.93 7.53
N LEU A 72 0.12 6.64 7.26
CA LEU A 72 -0.03 5.59 8.26
C LEU A 72 1.23 4.71 8.37
N SER A 73 2.24 4.93 7.55
CA SER A 73 3.40 4.04 7.40
C SER A 73 4.18 3.86 8.69
N ALA A 74 4.30 4.90 9.52
CA ALA A 74 4.93 4.81 10.84
C ALA A 74 4.21 3.87 11.83
N LYS A 75 2.93 3.60 11.62
CA LYS A 75 2.09 2.75 12.50
C LYS A 75 1.69 1.44 11.85
N SER A 76 1.63 1.40 10.52
CA SER A 76 0.85 0.40 9.80
C SER A 76 1.31 0.17 8.36
N ARG A 77 2.61 0.33 8.09
CA ARG A 77 3.19 -0.06 6.81
C ARG A 77 2.93 -1.52 6.47
N MET A 78 2.92 -1.81 5.17
CA MET A 78 2.93 -3.18 4.68
C MET A 78 4.20 -3.90 5.16
N PRO A 79 4.14 -5.22 5.39
CA PRO A 79 5.33 -6.00 5.73
C PRO A 79 6.24 -6.28 4.50
N PHE A 80 5.87 -5.79 3.32
CA PHE A 80 6.54 -5.96 2.03
C PHE A 80 6.26 -4.75 1.14
N GLY A 81 7.13 -4.51 0.16
CA GLY A 81 6.84 -3.59 -0.92
C GLY A 81 5.92 -4.27 -1.93
N SER A 82 4.94 -3.55 -2.49
CA SER A 82 3.99 -4.14 -3.43
C SER A 82 3.54 -3.20 -4.53
N GLU A 83 3.34 -3.70 -5.74
CA GLU A 83 2.64 -3.00 -6.82
C GLU A 83 1.75 -3.94 -7.64
N LYS A 84 0.79 -3.39 -8.38
CA LYS A 84 -0.08 -4.07 -9.35
C LYS A 84 -0.92 -5.20 -8.74
N GLY A 85 -1.13 -5.18 -7.43
CA GLY A 85 -2.12 -6.01 -6.75
C GLY A 85 -3.53 -5.45 -6.91
N THR A 86 -4.50 -6.13 -6.30
CA THR A 86 -5.87 -5.64 -6.16
C THR A 86 -6.25 -5.57 -4.70
N THR A 87 -6.90 -4.49 -4.31
CA THR A 87 -7.44 -4.32 -2.96
C THR A 87 -8.94 -4.16 -2.96
N VAL A 88 -9.62 -4.78 -2.01
CA VAL A 88 -11.09 -4.73 -1.90
C VAL A 88 -11.53 -4.60 -0.44
N LEU A 89 -12.53 -3.77 -0.20
CA LEU A 89 -13.18 -3.66 1.10
C LEU A 89 -14.05 -4.89 1.36
N GLY A 90 -13.91 -5.50 2.52
CA GLY A 90 -14.78 -6.59 2.96
C GLY A 90 -14.91 -6.65 4.47
N ASP A 91 -15.38 -7.79 4.98
CA ASP A 91 -15.68 -8.00 6.40
C ASP A 91 -16.61 -6.89 6.97
N ASN A 92 -17.67 -6.55 6.22
CA ASN A 92 -18.59 -5.45 6.54
C ASN A 92 -17.88 -4.10 6.81
N GLY A 93 -16.87 -3.77 6.01
CA GLY A 93 -16.15 -2.51 6.13
C GLY A 93 -15.03 -2.52 7.17
N GLN A 94 -14.70 -3.68 7.75
CA GLN A 94 -13.68 -3.79 8.79
C GLN A 94 -12.29 -4.12 8.24
N ARG A 95 -12.19 -4.65 7.01
CA ARG A 95 -10.92 -5.08 6.42
C ARG A 95 -10.75 -4.67 4.97
N ILE A 96 -9.52 -4.34 4.60
CA ILE A 96 -9.08 -4.29 3.20
C ILE A 96 -8.34 -5.60 2.93
N TYR A 97 -8.79 -6.34 1.92
CA TYR A 97 -8.11 -7.53 1.41
C TYR A 97 -7.19 -7.11 0.28
N LEU A 98 -5.98 -7.66 0.24
CA LEU A 98 -5.00 -7.47 -0.82
C LEU A 98 -4.67 -8.83 -1.45
N VAL A 99 -4.82 -8.91 -2.77
CA VAL A 99 -4.56 -10.12 -3.57
C VAL A 99 -3.62 -9.80 -4.72
N GLY A 100 -2.64 -10.69 -4.92
CA GLY A 100 -1.70 -10.64 -6.04
C GLY A 100 -0.70 -9.48 -5.95
N GLY A 101 -0.27 -9.01 -7.13
CA GLY A 101 0.78 -8.01 -7.26
C GLY A 101 2.19 -8.58 -7.21
N VAL A 102 3.15 -7.77 -7.63
CA VAL A 102 4.57 -8.05 -7.45
C VAL A 102 4.92 -7.65 -6.03
N GLN A 103 5.50 -8.56 -5.25
CA GLN A 103 5.89 -8.30 -3.87
C GLN A 103 7.41 -8.34 -3.73
N GLN A 104 7.95 -7.46 -2.90
CA GLN A 104 9.37 -7.35 -2.61
C GLN A 104 9.61 -7.37 -1.11
N ASN A 105 10.60 -8.14 -0.68
CA ASN A 105 11.08 -8.09 0.70
C ASN A 105 11.84 -6.78 0.92
N MET A 106 11.40 -5.96 1.88
CA MET A 106 12.00 -4.63 2.11
C MET A 106 13.36 -4.66 2.80
N THR A 107 13.79 -5.81 3.32
CA THR A 107 15.11 -6.00 3.93
C THR A 107 16.13 -6.50 2.91
N THR A 108 15.75 -7.49 2.10
CA THR A 108 16.66 -8.16 1.15
C THR A 108 16.53 -7.65 -0.27
N PHE A 109 15.47 -6.89 -0.59
CA PHE A 109 15.09 -6.43 -1.92
C PHE A 109 14.80 -7.55 -2.93
N ASN A 110 14.67 -8.80 -2.47
CA ASN A 110 14.29 -9.92 -3.33
C ASN A 110 12.78 -9.91 -3.62
N TYR A 111 12.43 -10.22 -4.86
CA TYR A 111 11.04 -10.43 -5.25
C TYR A 111 10.51 -11.77 -4.74
N ASN A 112 9.26 -11.78 -4.25
CA ASN A 112 8.53 -13.02 -4.02
C ASN A 112 7.80 -13.41 -5.32
N ALA A 113 8.21 -14.52 -5.92
CA ALA A 113 7.62 -15.06 -7.14
C ALA A 113 6.88 -16.39 -6.94
N SER A 114 6.85 -16.91 -5.70
CA SER A 114 6.47 -18.31 -5.44
C SER A 114 5.12 -18.44 -4.72
N ASP A 115 4.78 -17.49 -3.84
CA ASP A 115 3.61 -17.60 -2.98
C ASP A 115 2.54 -16.55 -3.32
N SER A 116 1.33 -17.01 -3.65
CA SER A 116 0.15 -16.15 -3.67
C SER A 116 -0.47 -16.13 -2.27
N ILE A 117 -0.39 -14.99 -1.60
CA ILE A 117 -0.88 -14.81 -0.23
C ILE A 117 -2.04 -13.81 -0.25
N LEU A 118 -3.15 -14.17 0.41
CA LEU A 118 -4.21 -13.21 0.73
C LEU A 118 -3.76 -12.41 1.96
N TRP A 119 -3.52 -11.12 1.76
CA TRP A 119 -3.18 -10.19 2.83
C TRP A 119 -4.44 -9.48 3.32
N LEU A 120 -4.50 -9.21 4.62
CA LEU A 120 -5.61 -8.54 5.27
C LEU A 120 -5.08 -7.35 6.07
N TYR A 121 -5.71 -6.20 5.88
CA TYR A 121 -5.49 -4.99 6.64
C TYR A 121 -6.71 -4.68 7.49
N SER A 122 -6.57 -4.68 8.82
CA SER A 122 -7.66 -4.32 9.72
C SER A 122 -7.75 -2.80 9.87
N ILE A 123 -8.90 -2.22 9.52
CA ILE A 123 -9.08 -0.75 9.49
C ILE A 123 -9.14 -0.17 10.91
N ASN A 124 -9.83 -0.85 11.83
CA ASN A 124 -10.07 -0.37 13.20
C ASN A 124 -8.90 -0.67 14.16
N SER A 125 -8.00 -1.57 13.76
CA SER A 125 -6.78 -1.90 14.48
C SER A 125 -5.69 -2.06 13.42
N PRO A 126 -5.02 -0.97 13.02
CA PRO A 126 -4.24 -0.85 11.78
C PRO A 126 -3.04 -1.80 11.81
N LYS A 127 -3.31 -3.05 11.46
CA LYS A 127 -2.41 -4.21 11.55
C LYS A 127 -2.66 -5.11 10.35
N TRP A 128 -1.57 -5.71 9.90
CA TRP A 128 -1.54 -6.67 8.81
C TRP A 128 -1.62 -8.10 9.32
N SER A 129 -2.34 -8.95 8.58
CA SER A 129 -2.34 -10.41 8.75
C SER A 129 -2.47 -11.09 7.38
N THR A 130 -2.36 -12.42 7.35
CA THR A 130 -2.48 -13.23 6.13
C THR A 130 -3.42 -14.40 6.32
N SER A 131 -3.84 -15.02 5.22
CA SER A 131 -4.43 -16.37 5.22
C SER A 131 -3.45 -17.48 5.63
N GLY A 132 -2.18 -17.17 5.92
CA GLY A 132 -1.08 -18.15 5.99
C GLY A 132 -0.40 -18.37 4.63
N ALA A 133 0.47 -19.40 4.54
CA ALA A 133 1.00 -19.85 3.25
C ALA A 133 -0.17 -20.16 2.33
N GLY A 134 -0.12 -19.66 1.09
CA GLY A 134 -1.24 -19.67 0.14
C GLY A 134 -1.99 -21.00 0.16
N THR A 135 -3.31 -20.94 0.24
CA THR A 135 -4.14 -22.12 0.07
C THR A 135 -3.84 -22.69 -1.31
N GLN A 136 -3.11 -23.80 -1.37
CA GLN A 136 -3.23 -24.74 -2.48
C GLN A 136 -4.73 -25.01 -2.57
N GLY A 137 -5.40 -24.48 -3.59
CA GLY A 137 -6.80 -24.76 -3.80
C GLY A 137 -6.94 -26.26 -3.90
N THR A 138 -7.47 -26.92 -2.87
CA THR A 138 -7.89 -28.30 -3.00
C THR A 138 -8.96 -28.27 -4.07
N ILE A 139 -8.64 -28.77 -5.26
CA ILE A 139 -9.62 -29.00 -6.30
C ILE A 139 -10.58 -30.02 -5.69
N LEU A 140 -11.76 -29.57 -5.27
CA LEU A 140 -12.88 -30.46 -5.04
C LEU A 140 -13.32 -30.92 -6.43
N LEU A 141 -12.79 -32.08 -6.85
CA LEU A 141 -13.34 -32.89 -7.94
C LEU A 141 -14.62 -33.57 -7.47
#